data_AF-F0SQW5-F1
#
_entry.id   AF-F0SQW5-F1
#
_cell.length_a   1.000
_cell.length_b   1.000
_cell.length_c   1.000
_cell.angle_alpha   90.00
_cell.angle_beta   90.00
_cell.angle_gamma   90.00
#
_symmetry.space_group_name_H-M   'P 1'
#
loop_
_entity.id
_entity.type
_entity.pdbx_description
1 polymer ?
#
loop_
_entity_poly.entity_id
_entity_poly.type
_entity_poly.pdbx_seq_one_letter_code
_entity_poly.pdbx_strand_id
1 'polypeptide(L)'
;MENKITENAPDSRDSFAKLLRRSAPVKAHLIGVRGAGMRSLAISLLANGWQLTGSDAAAESNATQAAHFPVFHGHAAAHLPENTDVVIHSLAIPADNPEMRAAVEQGCLIVSYAQALGRLSEQIPTVAVAGTHGKTTTSSLLSHILSTAGCAHQLVNGGRFLHTQEKAISSEKPDWLVAESCEFRRSFLEISPKIAILLSVEADHFDCYPDEATLVAAFADFCSRMPSEGKLLVNAACPRALRAAQAADCSIICFDTRDVSARASTNAIDEATHTWTVGNPIQTHNGVEFELQYGDQQPHACRLPLSGEHQISNAIAAIAAAVECGVELKQAVLAVESFPGVERRFQLRGRYADWLLLDDYAHHPTEIRATISAARERFPDYLLTVAFQPHQIQRTERLMSEFADALRLADRVFVLPVFAARETADQRVISTSQQLVQQGLERGAEFQFCPTLDQLRLILDDKHLTGPETGRRLFLTLGAGDIDRIFYELPGQIR
;
A
#
# COMPACT_ATOMS: atom_id res chain seq x y z
N MET A 1 -28.85 13.24 9.83
CA MET A 1 -29.62 12.82 8.63
C MET A 1 -28.75 12.00 7.68
N GLU A 2 -27.85 11.15 8.20
CA GLU A 2 -26.88 10.38 7.39
C GLU A 2 -27.41 9.00 6.94
N ASN A 3 -28.55 8.53 7.47
CA ASN A 3 -29.05 7.17 7.24
C ASN A 3 -30.13 7.01 6.15
N LYS A 4 -30.55 8.08 5.45
CA LYS A 4 -31.72 8.01 4.55
C LYS A 4 -31.42 7.68 3.08
N ILE A 5 -30.15 7.66 2.66
CA ILE A 5 -29.80 7.31 1.27
C ILE A 5 -29.64 5.78 1.09
N THR A 6 -29.44 5.03 2.18
CA THR A 6 -29.21 3.58 2.16
C THR A 6 -30.46 2.71 2.35
N GLU A 7 -31.59 3.27 2.80
CA GLU A 7 -32.76 2.46 3.22
C GLU A 7 -33.75 2.08 2.11
N ASN A 8 -33.60 2.59 0.88
CA ASN A 8 -34.55 2.31 -0.22
C ASN A 8 -33.92 1.85 -1.54
N ALA A 9 -32.64 1.45 -1.54
CA ALA A 9 -32.07 0.77 -2.70
C ALA A 9 -32.53 -0.71 -2.69
N PRO A 10 -32.95 -1.31 -3.84
CA PRO A 10 -33.12 -2.76 -3.93
C PRO A 10 -31.84 -3.43 -3.43
N ASP A 11 -31.93 -4.60 -2.78
CA ASP A 11 -30.80 -5.27 -2.14
C ASP A 11 -29.57 -5.21 -3.06
N SER A 12 -28.64 -4.32 -2.69
CA SER A 12 -27.55 -3.88 -3.57
C SER A 12 -26.66 -5.06 -3.96
N ARG A 13 -26.65 -6.11 -3.12
CA ARG A 13 -25.93 -7.36 -3.34
C ARG A 13 -26.50 -8.15 -4.51
N ASP A 14 -27.80 -8.44 -4.47
CA ASP A 14 -28.49 -9.20 -5.54
C ASP A 14 -28.51 -8.42 -6.86
N SER A 15 -28.64 -7.10 -6.77
CA SER A 15 -28.62 -6.22 -7.94
C SER A 15 -27.26 -6.20 -8.64
N PHE A 16 -26.15 -6.11 -7.90
CA PHE A 16 -24.80 -6.15 -8.48
C PHE A 16 -24.46 -7.55 -9.05
N ALA A 17 -24.85 -8.62 -8.36
CA ALA A 17 -24.67 -9.99 -8.85
C ALA A 17 -25.39 -10.23 -10.18
N LYS A 18 -26.58 -9.63 -10.38
CA LYS A 18 -27.28 -9.65 -11.67
C LYS A 18 -26.49 -8.94 -12.76
N LEU A 19 -25.84 -7.82 -12.47
CA LEU A 19 -24.99 -7.12 -13.44
C LEU A 19 -23.83 -8.00 -13.91
N LEU A 20 -23.15 -8.67 -12.98
CA LEU A 20 -22.02 -9.55 -13.27
C LEU A 20 -22.38 -10.75 -14.16
N ARG A 21 -23.67 -11.14 -14.23
CA ARG A 21 -24.16 -12.27 -15.03
C ARG A 21 -24.73 -11.86 -16.40
N ARG A 22 -24.77 -10.57 -16.73
CA ARG A 22 -25.34 -10.09 -18.01
C ARG A 22 -24.43 -10.42 -19.18
N SER A 23 -25.03 -10.79 -20.31
CA SER A 23 -24.31 -10.99 -21.59
C SER A 23 -23.89 -9.68 -22.25
N ALA A 24 -24.59 -8.58 -21.95
CA ALA A 24 -24.26 -7.25 -22.45
C ALA A 24 -23.22 -6.57 -21.53
N PRO A 25 -22.29 -5.76 -22.07
CA PRO A 25 -21.35 -4.99 -21.25
C PRO A 25 -22.07 -4.14 -20.20
N VAL A 26 -21.62 -4.24 -18.96
CA VAL A 26 -22.09 -3.39 -17.85
C VAL A 26 -21.53 -1.98 -18.02
N LYS A 27 -22.37 -0.96 -17.88
CA LYS A 27 -21.98 0.45 -17.94
C LYS A 27 -21.79 1.01 -16.54
N ALA A 28 -20.56 1.40 -16.21
CA ALA A 28 -20.23 1.97 -14.92
C ALA A 28 -19.69 3.40 -15.01
N HIS A 29 -20.08 4.24 -14.06
CA HIS A 29 -19.51 5.57 -13.85
C HIS A 29 -18.71 5.62 -12.54
N LEU A 30 -17.44 5.98 -12.61
CA LEU A 30 -16.51 5.97 -11.48
C LEU A 30 -16.26 7.40 -10.97
N ILE A 31 -16.64 7.69 -9.72
CA ILE A 31 -16.45 9.02 -9.10
C ILE A 31 -15.22 9.00 -8.18
N GLY A 32 -14.27 9.89 -8.43
CA GLY A 32 -12.95 9.89 -7.78
C GLY A 32 -12.01 8.87 -8.42
N VAL A 33 -12.07 8.75 -9.75
CA VAL A 33 -11.41 7.68 -10.50
C VAL A 33 -9.88 7.76 -10.49
N ARG A 34 -9.27 8.90 -10.15
CA ARG A 34 -7.80 9.08 -10.18
C ARG A 34 -7.10 8.53 -8.94
N GLY A 35 -7.85 8.25 -7.87
CA GLY A 35 -7.34 7.53 -6.71
C GLY A 35 -6.78 6.16 -7.08
N ALA A 36 -5.66 5.75 -6.49
CA ALA A 36 -4.91 4.57 -6.93
C ALA A 36 -5.77 3.28 -6.96
N GLY A 37 -6.51 3.00 -5.87
CA GLY A 37 -7.43 1.85 -5.83
C GLY A 37 -8.56 1.94 -6.86
N MET A 38 -9.16 3.12 -7.06
CA MET A 38 -10.21 3.32 -8.07
C MET A 38 -9.71 3.08 -9.49
N ARG A 39 -8.50 3.55 -9.84
CA ARG A 39 -7.89 3.24 -11.14
C ARG A 39 -7.62 1.76 -11.31
N SER A 40 -7.07 1.11 -10.30
CA SER A 40 -6.74 -0.31 -10.33
C SER A 40 -8.02 -1.16 -10.51
N LEU A 41 -9.09 -0.79 -9.79
CA LEU A 41 -10.42 -1.36 -10.01
C LEU A 41 -10.94 -1.10 -11.43
N ALA A 42 -10.79 0.12 -11.97
CA ALA A 42 -11.21 0.43 -13.33
C ALA A 42 -10.52 -0.48 -14.36
N ILE A 43 -9.23 -0.75 -14.19
CA ILE A 43 -8.46 -1.66 -15.07
C ILE A 43 -9.01 -3.09 -14.99
N SER A 44 -9.31 -3.59 -13.80
CA SER A 44 -9.96 -4.89 -13.60
C SER A 44 -11.34 -4.96 -14.26
N LEU A 45 -12.18 -3.92 -14.08
CA LEU A 45 -13.50 -3.86 -14.71
C LEU A 45 -13.42 -3.82 -16.25
N LEU A 46 -12.49 -3.06 -16.83
CA LEU A 46 -12.25 -3.05 -18.28
C LEU A 46 -11.82 -4.42 -18.80
N ALA A 47 -10.94 -5.12 -18.07
CA ALA A 47 -10.51 -6.48 -18.43
C ALA A 47 -11.69 -7.47 -18.41
N ASN A 48 -12.68 -7.23 -17.54
CA ASN A 48 -13.94 -7.98 -17.51
C ASN A 48 -14.97 -7.49 -18.55
N GLY A 49 -14.58 -6.63 -19.50
CA GLY A 49 -15.42 -6.16 -20.60
C GLY A 49 -16.43 -5.05 -20.25
N TRP A 50 -16.26 -4.37 -19.12
CA TRP A 50 -17.15 -3.28 -18.70
C TRP A 50 -16.90 -2.01 -19.54
N GLN A 51 -17.96 -1.23 -19.74
CA GLN A 51 -17.89 0.10 -20.34
C GLN A 51 -17.82 1.15 -19.24
N LEU A 52 -16.72 1.90 -19.19
CA LEU A 52 -16.48 2.85 -18.11
C LEU A 52 -16.62 4.30 -18.57
N THR A 53 -17.03 5.14 -17.64
CA THR A 53 -16.81 6.58 -17.62
C THR A 53 -16.39 6.97 -16.21
N GLY A 54 -15.88 8.17 -15.97
CA GLY A 54 -15.62 8.61 -14.60
C GLY A 54 -15.35 10.10 -14.46
N SER A 55 -15.18 10.54 -13.23
CA SER A 55 -14.92 11.94 -12.87
C SER A 55 -13.90 12.04 -11.74
N ASP A 56 -13.17 13.15 -11.68
CA ASP A 56 -12.27 13.45 -10.57
C ASP A 56 -11.96 14.94 -10.44
N ALA A 57 -11.79 15.42 -9.21
CA ALA A 57 -11.45 16.81 -8.90
C ALA A 57 -9.96 17.13 -9.08
N ALA A 58 -9.07 16.14 -8.99
CA ALA A 58 -7.64 16.34 -9.24
C ALA A 58 -7.42 16.73 -10.71
N ALA A 59 -6.35 17.47 -11.04
CA ALA A 59 -6.01 17.81 -12.42
C ALA A 59 -5.58 16.57 -13.24
N GLU A 60 -5.59 16.69 -14.57
CA GLU A 60 -5.12 15.62 -15.46
C GLU A 60 -3.66 15.26 -15.16
N SER A 61 -3.40 13.98 -14.95
CA SER A 61 -2.03 13.45 -14.91
C SER A 61 -1.78 12.61 -16.16
N ASN A 62 -0.51 12.52 -16.60
CA ASN A 62 -0.11 11.64 -17.71
C ASN A 62 -0.58 10.19 -17.50
N ALA A 63 -0.70 9.77 -16.24
CA ALA A 63 -1.09 8.42 -15.89
C ALA A 63 -2.60 8.16 -15.97
N THR A 64 -3.43 9.21 -16.04
CA THR A 64 -4.87 9.11 -16.31
C THR A 64 -5.21 9.21 -17.80
N GLN A 65 -4.32 9.76 -18.63
CA GLN A 65 -4.47 9.70 -20.09
C GLN A 65 -4.37 8.27 -20.65
N ALA A 66 -3.83 7.32 -19.86
CA ALA A 66 -3.82 5.90 -20.18
C ALA A 66 -5.15 5.19 -19.89
N ALA A 67 -6.11 5.85 -19.22
CA ALA A 67 -7.44 5.32 -19.04
C ALA A 67 -8.12 5.31 -20.41
N HIS A 68 -8.31 4.12 -21.00
CA HIS A 68 -8.96 3.95 -22.31
C HIS A 68 -10.47 4.26 -22.27
N PHE A 69 -10.92 5.15 -21.40
CA PHE A 69 -12.32 5.53 -21.20
C PHE A 69 -12.45 7.01 -20.82
N PRO A 70 -13.62 7.65 -21.06
CA PRO A 70 -13.81 9.07 -20.78
C PRO A 70 -13.73 9.40 -19.28
N VAL A 71 -12.90 10.39 -18.93
CA VAL A 71 -12.78 10.92 -17.56
C VAL A 71 -13.02 12.43 -17.56
N PHE A 72 -13.99 12.90 -16.78
CA PHE A 72 -14.35 14.30 -16.63
C PHE A 72 -13.57 14.96 -15.48
N HIS A 73 -13.22 16.23 -15.65
CA HIS A 73 -12.61 17.03 -14.60
C HIS A 73 -13.67 17.74 -13.76
N GLY A 74 -13.56 17.64 -12.43
CA GLY A 74 -14.54 18.13 -11.47
C GLY A 74 -15.82 17.29 -11.45
N HIS A 75 -16.81 17.78 -10.70
CA HIS A 75 -18.07 17.06 -10.50
C HIS A 75 -19.30 17.84 -10.97
N ALA A 76 -20.10 17.22 -11.83
CA ALA A 76 -21.33 17.80 -12.37
C ALA A 76 -22.32 16.71 -12.73
N ALA A 77 -23.62 16.93 -12.48
CA ALA A 77 -24.67 15.96 -12.81
C ALA A 77 -24.64 15.52 -14.30
N ALA A 78 -24.26 16.43 -15.19
CA ALA A 78 -24.12 16.17 -16.63
C ALA A 78 -22.97 15.20 -17.00
N HIS A 79 -22.06 14.89 -16.08
CA HIS A 79 -21.00 13.90 -16.30
C HIS A 79 -21.53 12.47 -16.26
N LEU A 80 -22.67 12.22 -15.62
CA LEU A 80 -23.29 10.91 -15.54
C LEU A 80 -24.01 10.58 -16.86
N PRO A 81 -23.55 9.61 -17.66
CA PRO A 81 -24.20 9.26 -18.91
C PRO A 81 -25.58 8.64 -18.68
N GLU A 82 -26.51 8.88 -19.62
CA GLU A 82 -27.80 8.18 -19.63
C GLU A 82 -27.63 6.66 -19.73
N ASN A 83 -28.51 5.91 -19.07
CA ASN A 83 -28.47 4.44 -19.01
C ASN A 83 -27.20 3.88 -18.33
N THR A 84 -26.66 4.58 -17.34
CA THR A 84 -25.63 4.04 -16.45
C THR A 84 -26.22 2.95 -15.57
N ASP A 85 -25.63 1.75 -15.58
CA ASP A 85 -26.12 0.62 -14.76
C ASP A 85 -25.70 0.81 -13.28
N VAL A 86 -24.47 1.25 -13.07
CA VAL A 86 -23.87 1.36 -11.73
C VAL A 86 -22.93 2.56 -11.59
N VAL A 87 -23.00 3.24 -10.45
CA VAL A 87 -22.06 4.26 -10.03
C VAL A 87 -21.19 3.71 -8.91
N ILE A 88 -19.88 3.77 -9.11
CA ILE A 88 -18.87 3.33 -8.14
C ILE A 88 -18.13 4.56 -7.63
N HIS A 89 -18.13 4.80 -6.33
CA HIS A 89 -17.51 6.00 -5.76
C HIS A 89 -16.39 5.68 -4.76
N SER A 90 -15.37 6.53 -4.74
CA SER A 90 -14.38 6.55 -3.67
C SER A 90 -15.02 6.97 -2.33
N LEU A 91 -14.44 6.50 -1.22
CA LEU A 91 -14.82 6.95 0.13
C LEU A 91 -14.50 8.44 0.39
N ALA A 92 -13.68 9.06 -0.47
CA ALA A 92 -13.35 10.48 -0.39
C ALA A 92 -14.46 11.39 -0.99
N ILE A 93 -15.45 10.81 -1.69
CA ILE A 93 -16.52 11.58 -2.34
C ILE A 93 -17.58 12.00 -1.31
N PRO A 94 -17.90 13.30 -1.19
CA PRO A 94 -18.97 13.78 -0.31
C PRO A 94 -20.36 13.26 -0.70
N ALA A 95 -21.24 13.13 0.28
CA ALA A 95 -22.60 12.63 0.07
C ALA A 95 -23.49 13.56 -0.80
N ASP A 96 -23.18 14.85 -0.85
CA ASP A 96 -23.91 15.86 -1.63
C ASP A 96 -23.38 16.01 -3.08
N ASN A 97 -22.46 15.14 -3.49
CA ASN A 97 -21.89 15.12 -4.83
C ASN A 97 -23.00 15.13 -5.91
N PRO A 98 -22.93 16.02 -6.92
CA PRO A 98 -23.99 16.19 -7.90
C PRO A 98 -24.21 14.97 -8.80
N GLU A 99 -23.17 14.17 -9.08
CA GLU A 99 -23.28 12.93 -9.87
C GLU A 99 -23.97 11.82 -9.06
N MET A 100 -23.70 11.73 -7.76
CA MET A 100 -24.39 10.79 -6.86
C MET A 100 -25.89 11.09 -6.79
N ARG A 101 -26.28 12.37 -6.73
CA ARG A 101 -27.70 12.77 -6.77
C ARG A 101 -28.36 12.41 -8.09
N ALA A 102 -27.70 12.70 -9.21
CA ALA A 102 -28.18 12.31 -10.53
C ALA A 102 -28.33 10.79 -10.68
N ALA A 103 -27.42 10.00 -10.08
CA ALA A 103 -27.48 8.54 -10.08
C ALA A 103 -28.71 8.01 -9.36
N VAL A 104 -29.09 8.62 -8.23
CA VAL A 104 -30.33 8.29 -7.52
C VAL A 104 -31.56 8.60 -8.38
N GLU A 105 -31.58 9.77 -9.04
CA GLU A 105 -32.69 10.19 -9.91
C GLU A 105 -32.85 9.28 -11.14
N GLN A 106 -31.74 8.78 -11.69
CA GLN A 106 -31.72 7.82 -12.81
C GLN A 106 -31.96 6.36 -12.39
N GLY A 107 -32.06 6.07 -11.09
CA GLY A 107 -32.26 4.72 -10.58
C GLY A 107 -31.04 3.80 -10.76
N CYS A 108 -29.84 4.37 -10.84
CA CYS A 108 -28.59 3.61 -10.93
C CYS A 108 -28.34 2.83 -9.64
N LEU A 109 -27.68 1.68 -9.75
CA LEU A 109 -27.08 1.05 -8.57
C LEU A 109 -25.92 1.91 -8.08
N ILE A 110 -25.84 2.21 -6.79
CA ILE A 110 -24.75 3.00 -6.22
C ILE A 110 -24.00 2.15 -5.21
N VAL A 111 -22.69 2.00 -5.41
CA VAL A 111 -21.82 1.23 -4.51
C VAL A 111 -20.52 1.98 -4.27
N SER A 112 -19.92 1.77 -3.09
CA SER A 112 -18.58 2.24 -2.80
C SER A 112 -17.52 1.36 -3.49
N TYR A 113 -16.30 1.89 -3.63
CA TYR A 113 -15.11 1.13 -4.03
C TYR A 113 -14.99 -0.23 -3.31
N ALA A 114 -15.11 -0.21 -1.97
CA ALA A 114 -14.96 -1.40 -1.14
C ALA A 114 -16.02 -2.45 -1.45
N GLN A 115 -17.27 -2.02 -1.62
CA GLN A 115 -18.37 -2.91 -2.00
C GLN A 115 -18.18 -3.47 -3.41
N ALA A 116 -17.74 -2.66 -4.38
CA ALA A 116 -17.48 -3.13 -5.74
C ALA A 116 -16.36 -4.18 -5.77
N LEU A 117 -15.26 -3.93 -5.06
CA LEU A 117 -14.16 -4.90 -4.92
C LEU A 117 -14.61 -6.17 -4.19
N GLY A 118 -15.41 -6.03 -3.13
CA GLY A 118 -16.02 -7.16 -2.43
C GLY A 118 -16.84 -8.05 -3.37
N ARG A 119 -17.67 -7.45 -4.23
CA ARG A 119 -18.47 -8.18 -5.22
C ARG A 119 -17.62 -8.89 -6.27
N LEU A 120 -16.52 -8.30 -6.70
CA LEU A 120 -15.56 -8.98 -7.59
C LEU A 120 -14.90 -10.16 -6.89
N SER A 121 -14.53 -10.00 -5.61
CA SER A 121 -13.91 -11.07 -4.83
C SER A 121 -14.82 -12.28 -4.57
N GLU A 122 -16.14 -12.08 -4.61
CA GLU A 122 -17.12 -13.17 -4.53
C GLU A 122 -17.16 -14.02 -5.82
N GLN A 123 -16.72 -13.48 -6.97
CA GLN A 123 -16.76 -14.20 -8.26
C GLN A 123 -15.41 -14.82 -8.65
N ILE A 124 -14.31 -14.25 -8.19
CA ILE A 124 -12.95 -14.67 -8.56
C ILE A 124 -12.24 -15.13 -7.27
N PRO A 125 -11.63 -16.33 -7.25
CA PRO A 125 -10.79 -16.74 -6.13
C PRO A 125 -9.81 -15.64 -5.75
N THR A 126 -9.88 -15.16 -4.51
CA THR A 126 -9.17 -13.93 -4.11
C THR A 126 -8.07 -14.22 -3.11
N VAL A 127 -6.89 -13.62 -3.35
CA VAL A 127 -5.82 -13.43 -2.37
C VAL A 127 -5.91 -12.02 -1.81
N ALA A 128 -6.30 -11.89 -0.55
CA ALA A 128 -6.39 -10.59 0.12
C ALA A 128 -5.12 -10.31 0.93
N VAL A 129 -4.43 -9.21 0.62
CA VAL A 129 -3.21 -8.78 1.32
C VAL A 129 -3.56 -7.69 2.34
N ALA A 130 -3.57 -8.05 3.62
CA ALA A 130 -3.97 -7.18 4.72
C ALA A 130 -2.81 -6.93 5.70
N GLY A 131 -2.96 -5.86 6.49
CA GLY A 131 -2.04 -5.47 7.55
C GLY A 131 -1.75 -3.98 7.53
N THR A 132 -1.22 -3.41 8.61
CA THR A 132 -0.96 -1.96 8.67
C THR A 132 0.09 -1.53 7.64
N HIS A 133 1.14 -2.34 7.45
CA HIS A 133 2.27 -2.02 6.57
C HIS A 133 2.50 -3.09 5.50
N GLY A 134 3.20 -2.74 4.42
CA GLY A 134 3.70 -3.71 3.41
C GLY A 134 2.66 -4.25 2.41
N LYS A 135 1.39 -3.87 2.52
CA LYS A 135 0.29 -4.39 1.67
C LYS A 135 0.56 -4.19 0.17
N THR A 136 0.89 -2.97 -0.24
CA THR A 136 1.14 -2.63 -1.64
C THR A 136 2.34 -3.41 -2.19
N THR A 137 3.46 -3.47 -1.46
CA THR A 137 4.66 -4.17 -1.94
C THR A 137 4.42 -5.68 -2.02
N THR A 138 3.77 -6.28 -1.03
CA THR A 138 3.46 -7.72 -1.02
C THR A 138 2.49 -8.10 -2.13
N SER A 139 1.40 -7.33 -2.33
CA SER A 139 0.45 -7.58 -3.43
C SER A 139 1.11 -7.43 -4.81
N SER A 140 2.00 -6.45 -4.98
CA SER A 140 2.77 -6.29 -6.21
C SER A 140 3.79 -7.42 -6.43
N LEU A 141 4.50 -7.86 -5.39
CA LEU A 141 5.40 -9.02 -5.47
C LEU A 141 4.64 -10.29 -5.86
N LEU A 142 3.50 -10.57 -5.22
CA LEU A 142 2.66 -11.72 -5.55
C LEU A 142 2.19 -11.66 -7.02
N SER A 143 1.68 -10.52 -7.46
CA SER A 143 1.24 -10.34 -8.86
C SER A 143 2.39 -10.51 -9.86
N HIS A 144 3.60 -10.05 -9.52
CA HIS A 144 4.80 -10.29 -10.35
C HIS A 144 5.16 -11.77 -10.44
N ILE A 145 5.12 -12.49 -9.30
CA ILE A 145 5.37 -13.93 -9.26
C ILE A 145 4.36 -14.68 -10.12
N LEU A 146 3.06 -14.37 -9.96
CA LEU A 146 1.98 -14.98 -10.76
C LEU A 146 2.14 -14.68 -12.25
N SER A 147 2.47 -13.44 -12.61
CA SER A 147 2.76 -13.04 -14.00
C SER A 147 3.90 -13.86 -14.60
N THR A 148 5.00 -13.99 -13.86
CA THR A 148 6.21 -14.69 -14.31
C THR A 148 5.99 -16.20 -14.42
N ALA A 149 5.14 -16.77 -13.57
CA ALA A 149 4.72 -18.17 -13.61
C ALA A 149 3.66 -18.47 -14.68
N GLY A 150 3.13 -17.46 -15.37
CA GLY A 150 2.08 -17.63 -16.37
C GLY A 150 0.69 -17.89 -15.78
N CYS A 151 0.47 -17.56 -14.50
CA CYS A 151 -0.83 -17.67 -13.85
C CYS A 151 -1.70 -16.46 -14.21
N ALA A 152 -2.88 -16.71 -14.79
CA ALA A 152 -3.82 -15.65 -15.13
C ALA A 152 -4.36 -15.03 -13.85
N HIS A 153 -4.19 -13.72 -13.68
CA HIS A 153 -4.67 -13.01 -12.50
C HIS A 153 -5.04 -11.56 -12.83
N GLN A 154 -5.73 -10.94 -11.89
CA GLN A 154 -5.95 -9.50 -11.83
C GLN A 154 -5.34 -8.95 -10.54
N LEU A 155 -4.93 -7.69 -10.56
CA LEU A 155 -4.42 -6.98 -9.40
C LEU A 155 -5.27 -5.74 -9.14
N VAL A 156 -5.78 -5.62 -7.91
CA VAL A 156 -6.39 -4.40 -7.40
C VAL A 156 -5.59 -3.90 -6.20
N ASN A 157 -4.69 -2.94 -6.40
CA ASN A 157 -3.89 -2.36 -5.32
C ASN A 157 -3.65 -0.85 -5.46
N GLY A 158 -3.01 -0.26 -4.44
CA GLY A 158 -2.68 1.17 -4.43
C GLY A 158 -1.35 1.55 -5.11
N GLY A 159 -0.61 0.57 -5.64
CA GLY A 159 0.76 0.74 -6.11
C GLY A 159 0.88 0.82 -7.63
N ARG A 160 2.03 1.33 -8.09
CA ARG A 160 2.42 1.31 -9.51
C ARG A 160 3.73 0.58 -9.67
N PHE A 161 3.79 -0.38 -10.57
CA PHE A 161 5.05 -1.06 -10.88
C PHE A 161 5.98 -0.12 -11.62
N LEU A 162 7.27 -0.17 -11.28
CA LEU A 162 8.29 0.51 -12.06
C LEU A 162 8.37 -0.11 -13.46
N HIS A 163 8.48 0.74 -14.47
CA HIS A 163 8.72 0.37 -15.87
C HIS A 163 7.68 -0.61 -16.48
N THR A 164 6.51 -0.76 -15.87
CA THR A 164 5.47 -1.69 -16.30
C THR A 164 4.15 -0.95 -16.46
N GLN A 165 3.41 -1.21 -17.55
CA GLN A 165 2.08 -0.62 -17.73
C GLN A 165 1.05 -1.37 -16.87
N GLU A 166 0.28 -0.65 -16.05
CA GLU A 166 -0.72 -1.24 -15.12
C GLU A 166 -1.70 -2.20 -15.85
N LYS A 167 -2.08 -1.89 -17.10
CA LYS A 167 -2.97 -2.74 -17.91
C LYS A 167 -2.36 -4.10 -18.27
N ALA A 168 -1.03 -4.21 -18.38
CA ALA A 168 -0.36 -5.45 -18.74
C ALA A 168 -0.48 -6.54 -17.66
N ILE A 169 -0.93 -6.17 -16.46
CA ILE A 169 -1.01 -7.03 -15.28
C ILE A 169 -2.38 -7.71 -15.16
N SER A 170 -3.43 -7.12 -15.75
CA SER A 170 -4.82 -7.55 -15.56
C SER A 170 -5.29 -8.46 -16.69
N SER A 171 -5.50 -9.74 -16.38
CA SER A 171 -6.01 -10.75 -17.34
C SER A 171 -7.53 -10.64 -17.51
N GLU A 172 -8.06 -10.85 -18.72
CA GLU A 172 -9.52 -10.85 -18.98
C GLU A 172 -10.25 -12.01 -18.29
N LYS A 173 -9.58 -13.15 -18.10
CA LYS A 173 -10.11 -14.35 -17.44
C LYS A 173 -9.14 -14.81 -16.35
N PRO A 174 -9.13 -14.14 -15.19
CA PRO A 174 -8.20 -14.48 -14.12
C PRO A 174 -8.60 -15.77 -13.41
N ASP A 175 -7.60 -16.59 -13.08
CA ASP A 175 -7.73 -17.66 -12.09
C ASP A 175 -7.75 -17.08 -10.67
N TRP A 176 -7.06 -15.95 -10.47
CA TRP A 176 -6.91 -15.29 -9.18
C TRP A 176 -7.13 -13.77 -9.23
N LEU A 177 -7.77 -13.22 -8.21
CA LEU A 177 -7.77 -11.79 -7.91
C LEU A 177 -6.79 -11.54 -6.75
N VAL A 178 -5.76 -10.74 -6.98
CA VAL A 178 -4.90 -10.23 -5.91
C VAL A 178 -5.41 -8.87 -5.50
N ALA A 179 -5.84 -8.73 -4.24
CA ALA A 179 -6.42 -7.49 -3.73
C ALA A 179 -5.64 -6.96 -2.52
N GLU A 180 -5.19 -5.72 -2.58
CA GLU A 180 -4.79 -4.98 -1.39
C GLU A 180 -6.04 -4.71 -0.53
N SER A 181 -5.99 -5.18 0.71
CA SER A 181 -7.11 -5.17 1.64
C SER A 181 -6.86 -4.16 2.75
N CYS A 182 -7.54 -3.01 2.66
CA CYS A 182 -7.35 -1.91 3.60
C CYS A 182 -8.29 -2.02 4.80
N GLU A 183 -7.71 -1.94 5.98
CA GLU A 183 -8.40 -1.91 7.25
C GLU A 183 -9.21 -0.62 7.44
N PHE A 184 -8.87 0.49 6.76
CA PHE A 184 -9.56 1.77 6.92
C PHE A 184 -11.10 1.61 6.83
N ARG A 185 -11.81 2.12 7.84
CA ARG A 185 -13.28 1.97 8.01
C ARG A 185 -13.79 0.53 7.88
N ARG A 186 -12.97 -0.46 8.25
CA ARG A 186 -13.27 -1.89 8.10
C ARG A 186 -13.60 -2.29 6.66
N SER A 187 -13.08 -1.59 5.65
CA SER A 187 -13.40 -1.85 4.24
C SER A 187 -12.99 -3.25 3.77
N PHE A 188 -11.91 -3.81 4.34
CA PHE A 188 -11.50 -5.20 4.15
C PHE A 188 -12.57 -6.26 4.46
N LEU A 189 -13.61 -5.93 5.23
CA LEU A 189 -14.69 -6.86 5.59
C LEU A 189 -15.63 -7.10 4.41
N GLU A 190 -15.60 -6.25 3.38
CA GLU A 190 -16.35 -6.47 2.14
C GLU A 190 -15.71 -7.57 1.26
N ILE A 191 -14.42 -7.86 1.46
CA ILE A 191 -13.69 -8.84 0.64
C ILE A 191 -13.95 -10.26 1.17
N SER A 192 -14.16 -11.19 0.24
CA SER A 192 -14.34 -12.62 0.50
C SER A 192 -13.11 -13.42 0.04
N PRO A 193 -12.03 -13.47 0.84
CA PRO A 193 -10.79 -14.13 0.45
C PRO A 193 -10.89 -15.66 0.47
N LYS A 194 -10.16 -16.31 -0.45
CA LYS A 194 -9.81 -17.74 -0.36
C LYS A 194 -8.45 -17.93 0.32
N ILE A 195 -7.52 -17.02 0.06
CA ILE A 195 -6.24 -16.90 0.74
C ILE A 195 -6.16 -15.49 1.33
N ALA A 196 -5.73 -15.34 2.56
CA ALA A 196 -5.45 -14.04 3.16
C ALA A 196 -4.02 -13.99 3.69
N ILE A 197 -3.39 -12.83 3.57
CA ILE A 197 -2.10 -12.50 4.15
C ILE A 197 -2.32 -11.46 5.23
N LEU A 198 -1.80 -11.71 6.44
CA LEU A 198 -1.78 -10.75 7.53
C LEU A 198 -0.34 -10.38 7.87
N LEU A 199 0.11 -9.25 7.34
CA LEU A 199 1.51 -8.79 7.40
C LEU A 199 1.89 -8.19 8.76
N SER A 200 1.05 -7.30 9.27
CA SER A 200 1.29 -6.59 10.54
C SER A 200 -0.02 -5.99 11.07
N VAL A 201 -0.08 -5.77 12.38
CA VAL A 201 -1.16 -5.02 13.03
C VAL A 201 -0.49 -4.05 14.00
N GLU A 202 -0.55 -2.76 13.70
CA GLU A 202 0.00 -1.66 14.52
C GLU A 202 -0.98 -0.48 14.54
N ALA A 203 -0.94 0.30 15.62
CA ALA A 203 -1.85 1.42 15.82
C ALA A 203 -1.70 2.47 14.70
N ASP A 204 -2.75 2.63 13.90
CA ASP A 204 -2.85 3.61 12.84
C ASP A 204 -4.33 3.96 12.60
N HIS A 205 -4.62 4.88 11.69
CA HIS A 205 -5.97 5.28 11.31
C HIS A 205 -6.81 5.66 12.54
N PHE A 206 -6.25 6.55 13.37
CA PHE A 206 -6.83 6.97 14.65
C PHE A 206 -8.21 7.65 14.54
N ASP A 207 -8.62 8.01 13.31
CA ASP A 207 -9.95 8.47 12.96
C ASP A 207 -11.00 7.35 12.88
N CYS A 208 -10.56 6.09 12.76
CA CYS A 208 -11.40 4.89 12.75
C CYS A 208 -11.14 3.98 13.96
N TYR A 209 -9.90 3.94 14.43
CA TYR A 209 -9.44 3.03 15.48
C TYR A 209 -8.90 3.86 16.66
N PRO A 210 -9.73 4.12 17.68
CA PRO A 210 -9.32 4.98 18.79
C PRO A 210 -8.17 4.37 19.60
N ASP A 211 -8.09 3.03 19.63
CA ASP A 211 -7.11 2.24 20.36
C ASP A 211 -6.72 0.95 19.61
N GLU A 212 -5.63 0.34 20.06
CA GLU A 212 -5.08 -0.91 19.51
C GLU A 212 -6.07 -2.07 19.61
N ALA A 213 -6.84 -2.17 20.70
CA ALA A 213 -7.77 -3.27 20.92
C ALA A 213 -8.86 -3.29 19.85
N THR A 214 -9.39 -2.11 19.49
CA THR A 214 -10.39 -1.94 18.44
C THR A 214 -9.83 -2.30 17.06
N LEU A 215 -8.56 -1.97 16.78
CA LEU A 215 -7.89 -2.36 15.54
C LEU A 215 -7.71 -3.87 15.45
N VAL A 216 -7.17 -4.50 16.51
CA VAL A 216 -6.96 -5.96 16.56
C VAL A 216 -8.30 -6.70 16.42
N ALA A 217 -9.36 -6.21 17.06
CA ALA A 217 -10.70 -6.78 16.91
C ALA A 217 -11.21 -6.69 15.47
N ALA A 218 -10.96 -5.59 14.75
CA ALA A 218 -11.35 -5.50 13.35
C ALA A 218 -10.57 -6.49 12.47
N PHE A 219 -9.28 -6.70 12.72
CA PHE A 219 -8.51 -7.75 12.03
C PHE A 219 -8.98 -9.16 12.39
N ALA A 220 -9.39 -9.39 13.64
CA ALA A 220 -10.01 -10.66 14.04
C ALA A 220 -11.33 -10.91 13.29
N ASP A 221 -12.17 -9.89 13.11
CA ASP A 221 -13.38 -9.98 12.28
C ASP A 221 -13.08 -10.28 10.81
N PHE A 222 -11.94 -9.81 10.30
CA PHE A 222 -11.49 -10.15 8.95
C PHE A 222 -11.05 -11.63 8.88
N CYS A 223 -10.29 -12.08 9.88
CA CYS A 223 -9.82 -13.48 9.95
C CYS A 223 -10.97 -14.48 10.11
N SER A 224 -12.01 -14.14 10.88
CA SER A 224 -13.19 -15.02 11.09
C SER A 224 -14.09 -15.15 9.87
N ARG A 225 -13.92 -14.30 8.84
CA ARG A 225 -14.63 -14.41 7.57
C ARG A 225 -13.96 -15.36 6.58
N MET A 226 -12.77 -15.85 6.89
CA MET A 226 -12.09 -16.84 6.06
C MET A 226 -12.96 -18.11 5.95
N PRO A 227 -13.16 -18.65 4.74
CA PRO A 227 -13.83 -19.93 4.59
C PRO A 227 -12.98 -21.04 5.23
N SER A 228 -13.62 -22.10 5.72
CA SER A 228 -12.94 -23.21 6.44
C SER A 228 -11.82 -23.87 5.64
N GLU A 229 -11.98 -23.95 4.33
CA GLU A 229 -11.02 -24.48 3.36
C GLU A 229 -9.99 -23.45 2.89
N GLY A 230 -10.11 -22.21 3.38
CA GLY A 230 -9.19 -21.12 3.09
C GLY A 230 -7.84 -21.27 3.79
N LYS A 231 -6.92 -20.36 3.43
CA LYS A 231 -5.56 -20.29 3.98
C LYS A 231 -5.27 -18.91 4.53
N LEU A 232 -4.83 -18.83 5.77
CA LEU A 232 -4.40 -17.58 6.40
C LEU A 232 -2.88 -17.61 6.62
N LEU A 233 -2.15 -16.81 5.85
CA LEU A 233 -0.72 -16.58 5.97
C LEU A 233 -0.47 -15.46 6.98
N VAL A 234 0.26 -15.72 8.07
CA VAL A 234 0.43 -14.76 9.18
C VAL A 234 1.90 -14.51 9.49
N ASN A 235 2.26 -13.24 9.66
CA ASN A 235 3.58 -12.87 10.13
C ASN A 235 3.75 -13.20 11.63
N ALA A 236 4.53 -14.23 11.94
CA ALA A 236 4.84 -14.64 13.31
C ALA A 236 5.75 -13.64 14.05
N ALA A 237 6.41 -12.71 13.34
CA ALA A 237 7.11 -11.61 13.97
C ALA A 237 6.16 -10.57 14.61
N CYS A 238 4.86 -10.59 14.29
CA CYS A 238 3.87 -9.64 14.80
C CYS A 238 2.88 -10.30 15.79
N PRO A 239 3.05 -10.15 17.11
CA PRO A 239 2.17 -10.77 18.11
C PRO A 239 0.69 -10.39 17.98
N ARG A 240 0.39 -9.17 17.50
CA ARG A 240 -0.98 -8.69 17.30
C ARG A 240 -1.64 -9.34 16.08
N ALA A 241 -0.87 -9.61 15.02
CA ALA A 241 -1.34 -10.39 13.88
C ALA A 241 -1.69 -11.81 14.32
N LEU A 242 -0.82 -12.46 15.12
CA LEU A 242 -1.10 -13.79 15.67
C LEU A 242 -2.36 -13.80 16.54
N ARG A 243 -2.55 -12.79 17.39
CA ARG A 243 -3.77 -12.66 18.21
C ARG A 243 -5.03 -12.52 17.35
N ALA A 244 -5.00 -11.70 16.30
CA ALA A 244 -6.14 -11.56 15.39
C ALA A 244 -6.44 -12.87 14.62
N ALA A 245 -5.39 -13.59 14.22
CA ALA A 245 -5.51 -14.85 13.48
C ALA A 245 -6.18 -15.98 14.28
N GLN A 246 -6.20 -15.91 15.62
CA GLN A 246 -6.90 -16.89 16.47
C GLN A 246 -8.41 -16.96 16.23
N ALA A 247 -8.99 -15.94 15.59
CA ALA A 247 -10.41 -15.92 15.22
C ALA A 247 -10.70 -16.66 13.90
N ALA A 248 -9.69 -17.17 13.19
CA ALA A 248 -9.87 -17.88 11.94
C ALA A 248 -10.23 -19.36 12.17
N ASP A 249 -11.22 -19.85 11.42
CA ASP A 249 -11.62 -21.28 11.41
C ASP A 249 -10.92 -22.07 10.28
N CYS A 250 -9.88 -21.51 9.66
CA CYS A 250 -9.18 -22.05 8.50
C CYS A 250 -7.72 -22.42 8.82
N SER A 251 -7.01 -22.99 7.84
CA SER A 251 -5.60 -23.37 8.02
C SER A 251 -4.71 -22.13 8.12
N ILE A 252 -3.97 -22.02 9.23
CA ILE A 252 -2.99 -20.96 9.47
C ILE A 252 -1.59 -21.45 9.07
N ILE A 253 -0.87 -20.62 8.32
CA ILE A 253 0.51 -20.85 7.89
C ILE A 253 1.32 -19.63 8.34
N CYS A 254 2.44 -19.85 9.01
CA CYS A 254 3.23 -18.76 9.56
C CYS A 254 4.42 -18.42 8.66
N PHE A 255 4.86 -17.17 8.71
CA PHE A 255 6.16 -16.76 8.19
C PHE A 255 6.88 -15.82 9.15
N ASP A 256 8.21 -15.89 9.20
CA ASP A 256 9.07 -15.03 9.99
C ASP A 256 10.40 -14.82 9.25
N THR A 257 11.02 -13.65 9.41
CA THR A 257 12.36 -13.36 8.87
C THR A 257 13.47 -14.00 9.70
N ARG A 258 13.14 -14.56 10.86
CA ARG A 258 14.06 -15.29 11.75
C ARG A 258 13.70 -16.75 11.84
N ASP A 259 14.70 -17.58 12.13
CA ASP A 259 14.47 -18.98 12.46
C ASP A 259 13.66 -19.10 13.77
N VAL A 260 12.53 -19.78 13.68
CA VAL A 260 11.57 -20.00 14.77
C VAL A 260 12.17 -20.89 15.86
N SER A 261 13.25 -21.63 15.55
CA SER A 261 14.02 -22.39 16.55
C SER A 261 14.60 -21.51 17.67
N ALA A 262 14.71 -20.19 17.46
CA ALA A 262 15.14 -19.22 18.47
C ALA A 262 14.00 -18.66 19.35
N ARG A 263 12.73 -19.03 19.10
CA ARG A 263 11.55 -18.58 19.86
C ARG A 263 10.91 -19.75 20.59
N ALA A 264 11.58 -20.21 21.65
CA ALA A 264 10.89 -20.95 22.70
C ALA A 264 9.84 -20.01 23.35
N SER A 265 8.58 -20.45 23.37
CA SER A 265 7.43 -19.83 24.05
C SER A 265 6.75 -18.64 23.35
N THR A 266 5.89 -18.93 22.38
CA THR A 266 4.58 -18.27 22.31
C THR A 266 3.53 -19.35 22.12
N ASN A 267 2.78 -19.66 23.19
CA ASN A 267 1.69 -20.64 23.26
C ASN A 267 0.46 -20.29 22.38
N ALA A 268 0.66 -19.70 21.19
CA ALA A 268 -0.44 -19.10 20.43
C ALA A 268 -0.79 -19.85 19.15
N ILE A 269 0.06 -20.75 18.65
CA ILE A 269 -0.17 -21.49 17.41
C ILE A 269 0.48 -22.86 17.54
N ASP A 270 -0.28 -23.93 17.26
CA ASP A 270 0.15 -25.32 17.39
C ASP A 270 1.48 -25.59 16.65
N GLU A 271 2.32 -26.47 17.22
CA GLU A 271 3.61 -26.92 16.65
C GLU A 271 3.49 -27.52 15.22
N ALA A 272 2.27 -27.79 14.75
CA ALA A 272 1.96 -28.30 13.41
C ALA A 272 1.88 -27.22 12.31
N THR A 273 2.26 -25.96 12.60
CA THR A 273 2.21 -24.91 11.59
C THR A 273 3.41 -24.93 10.66
N HIS A 274 3.13 -25.15 9.37
CA HIS A 274 4.11 -24.96 8.31
C HIS A 274 4.63 -23.53 8.41
N THR A 275 5.94 -23.39 8.62
CA THR A 275 6.56 -22.10 8.81
C THR A 275 7.58 -21.83 7.73
N TRP A 276 7.46 -20.65 7.13
CA TRP A 276 8.45 -20.10 6.21
C TRP A 276 9.44 -19.27 7.02
N THR A 277 10.73 -19.58 6.90
CA THR A 277 11.80 -18.85 7.60
C THR A 277 12.92 -18.47 6.66
N VAL A 278 13.80 -17.60 7.15
CA VAL A 278 14.96 -17.12 6.41
C VAL A 278 16.25 -17.42 7.14
N GLY A 279 17.21 -17.99 6.40
CA GLY A 279 18.59 -18.19 6.81
C GLY A 279 19.54 -17.24 6.08
N ASN A 280 20.65 -16.90 6.74
CA ASN A 280 21.80 -16.22 6.14
C ASN A 280 21.48 -14.97 5.29
N PRO A 281 20.69 -13.98 5.78
CA PRO A 281 20.42 -12.77 5.01
C PRO A 281 21.69 -11.91 4.86
N ILE A 282 22.01 -11.56 3.62
CA ILE A 282 23.18 -10.75 3.24
C ILE A 282 22.70 -9.55 2.44
N GLN A 283 22.98 -8.35 2.96
CA GLN A 283 22.72 -7.10 2.26
C GLN A 283 23.73 -6.91 1.13
N THR A 284 23.25 -6.53 -0.04
CA THR A 284 24.05 -6.25 -1.22
C THR A 284 23.69 -4.87 -1.79
N HIS A 285 24.52 -4.37 -2.71
CA HIS A 285 24.24 -3.13 -3.43
C HIS A 285 22.92 -3.13 -4.23
N ASN A 286 22.45 -4.33 -4.62
CA ASN A 286 21.25 -4.51 -5.46
C ASN A 286 20.01 -4.98 -4.67
N GLY A 287 20.11 -5.17 -3.36
CA GLY A 287 19.03 -5.71 -2.54
C GLY A 287 19.54 -6.72 -1.52
N VAL A 288 18.77 -7.76 -1.22
CA VAL A 288 19.12 -8.79 -0.23
C VAL A 288 19.21 -10.16 -0.86
N GLU A 289 20.25 -10.91 -0.53
CA GLU A 289 20.33 -12.35 -0.79
C GLU A 289 20.05 -13.12 0.51
N PHE A 290 19.27 -14.20 0.44
CA PHE A 290 18.94 -15.01 1.61
C PHE A 290 18.52 -16.44 1.24
N GLU A 291 18.50 -17.34 2.22
CA GLU A 291 18.02 -18.71 2.06
C GLU A 291 16.58 -18.81 2.59
N LEU A 292 15.63 -19.12 1.71
CA LEU A 292 14.24 -19.35 2.08
C LEU A 292 14.02 -20.81 2.47
N GLN A 293 13.53 -21.04 3.68
CA GLN A 293 13.24 -22.35 4.23
C GLN A 293 11.73 -22.55 4.36
N TYR A 294 11.23 -23.74 3.99
CA TYR A 294 9.84 -24.15 4.19
C TYR A 294 9.76 -25.51 4.90
N GLY A 295 9.36 -25.51 6.17
CA GLY A 295 9.38 -26.72 7.00
C GLY A 295 10.80 -27.34 7.03
N ASP A 296 10.90 -28.65 6.80
CA ASP A 296 12.19 -29.39 6.77
C ASP A 296 12.76 -29.59 5.35
N GLN A 297 12.25 -28.86 4.35
CA GLN A 297 12.72 -28.99 2.97
C GLN A 297 14.13 -28.41 2.77
N GLN A 298 14.74 -28.61 1.60
CA GLN A 298 16.02 -27.95 1.31
C GLN A 298 15.81 -26.44 1.14
N PRO A 299 16.68 -25.59 1.71
CA PRO A 299 16.58 -24.15 1.53
C PRO A 299 16.72 -23.76 0.05
N HIS A 300 15.98 -22.73 -0.35
CA HIS A 300 16.05 -22.13 -1.67
C HIS A 300 16.78 -20.78 -1.60
N ALA A 301 17.87 -20.63 -2.36
CA ALA A 301 18.53 -19.34 -2.49
C ALA A 301 17.61 -18.33 -3.19
N CYS A 302 17.37 -17.20 -2.54
CA CYS A 302 16.51 -16.12 -3.00
C CYS A 302 17.30 -14.83 -3.13
N ARG A 303 17.05 -14.09 -4.21
CA ARG A 303 17.61 -12.77 -4.47
C ARG A 303 16.47 -11.79 -4.61
N LEU A 304 16.39 -10.85 -3.69
CA LEU A 304 15.35 -9.83 -3.65
C LEU A 304 15.96 -8.48 -4.06
N PRO A 305 15.53 -7.85 -5.16
CA PRO A 305 16.05 -6.54 -5.60
C PRO A 305 15.53 -5.35 -4.77
N LEU A 306 15.19 -5.59 -3.50
CA LEU A 306 14.72 -4.61 -2.52
C LEU A 306 15.57 -4.73 -1.26
N SER A 307 15.68 -3.65 -0.50
CA SER A 307 16.53 -3.60 0.70
C SER A 307 15.72 -3.58 1.99
N GLY A 308 16.27 -4.21 3.03
CA GLY A 308 15.73 -4.22 4.39
C GLY A 308 14.92 -5.46 4.75
N GLU A 309 14.96 -5.82 6.02
CA GLU A 309 14.29 -7.01 6.58
C GLU A 309 12.78 -7.05 6.31
N HIS A 310 12.11 -5.90 6.41
CA HIS A 310 10.68 -5.77 6.10
C HIS A 310 10.34 -6.19 4.65
N GLN A 311 11.27 -6.00 3.69
CA GLN A 311 11.07 -6.45 2.32
C GLN A 311 11.27 -7.95 2.17
N ILE A 312 12.19 -8.55 2.95
CA ILE A 312 12.30 -10.01 3.06
C ILE A 312 10.97 -10.58 3.56
N SER A 313 10.39 -10.00 4.62
CA SER A 313 9.09 -10.40 5.16
C SER A 313 7.98 -10.34 4.10
N ASN A 314 7.92 -9.26 3.31
CA ASN A 314 6.96 -9.13 2.22
C ASN A 314 7.17 -10.19 1.13
N ALA A 315 8.43 -10.50 0.79
CA ALA A 315 8.78 -11.50 -0.20
C ALA A 315 8.38 -12.92 0.25
N ILE A 316 8.63 -13.29 1.51
CA ILE A 316 8.20 -14.59 2.04
C ILE A 316 6.68 -14.73 1.94
N ALA A 317 5.94 -13.70 2.36
CA ALA A 317 4.48 -13.70 2.30
C ALA A 317 3.96 -13.85 0.87
N ALA A 318 4.56 -13.15 -0.09
CA ALA A 318 4.21 -13.24 -1.50
C ALA A 318 4.54 -14.62 -2.12
N ILE A 319 5.71 -15.19 -1.81
CA ILE A 319 6.10 -16.53 -2.26
C ILE A 319 5.15 -17.59 -1.70
N ALA A 320 4.88 -17.55 -0.39
CA ALA A 320 3.96 -18.46 0.27
C ALA A 320 2.56 -18.41 -0.36
N ALA A 321 2.05 -17.21 -0.62
CA ALA A 321 0.75 -17.03 -1.30
C ALA A 321 0.77 -17.57 -2.74
N ALA A 322 1.84 -17.35 -3.49
CA ALA A 322 1.97 -17.87 -4.85
C ALA A 322 1.97 -19.41 -4.87
N VAL A 323 2.62 -20.05 -3.90
CA VAL A 323 2.60 -21.52 -3.75
C VAL A 323 1.19 -22.03 -3.46
N GLU A 324 0.44 -21.36 -2.58
CA GLU A 324 -0.98 -21.69 -2.33
C GLU A 324 -1.88 -21.41 -3.55
N CYS A 325 -1.48 -20.51 -4.45
CA CYS A 325 -2.12 -20.32 -5.76
C CYS A 325 -1.78 -21.40 -6.79
N GLY A 326 -0.87 -22.33 -6.47
CA GLY A 326 -0.45 -23.44 -7.32
C GLY A 326 0.87 -23.21 -8.09
N VAL A 327 1.61 -22.13 -7.81
CA VAL A 327 2.93 -21.90 -8.40
C VAL A 327 3.95 -22.83 -7.76
N GLU A 328 4.84 -23.42 -8.55
CA GLU A 328 5.93 -24.26 -8.04
C GLU A 328 6.92 -23.41 -7.25
N LEU A 329 7.35 -23.86 -6.07
CA LEU A 329 8.17 -23.07 -5.13
C LEU A 329 9.44 -22.52 -5.79
N LYS A 330 10.19 -23.34 -6.54
CA LYS A 330 11.40 -22.88 -7.22
C LYS A 330 11.09 -21.82 -8.28
N GLN A 331 9.99 -21.94 -9.03
CA GLN A 331 9.52 -20.88 -9.92
C GLN A 331 9.18 -19.59 -9.17
N ALA A 332 8.48 -19.69 -8.03
CA ALA A 332 8.12 -18.53 -7.22
C ALA A 332 9.35 -17.78 -6.69
N VAL A 333 10.35 -18.50 -6.17
CA VAL A 333 11.61 -17.93 -5.69
C VAL A 333 12.38 -17.26 -6.83
N LEU A 334 12.50 -17.91 -8.00
CA LEU A 334 13.19 -17.34 -9.16
C LEU A 334 12.53 -16.08 -9.69
N ALA A 335 11.20 -16.00 -9.64
CA ALA A 335 10.46 -14.83 -10.12
C ALA A 335 10.75 -13.55 -9.30
N VAL A 336 11.10 -13.68 -8.01
CA VAL A 336 11.38 -12.53 -7.14
C VAL A 336 12.60 -11.72 -7.61
N GLU A 337 13.62 -12.36 -8.18
CA GLU A 337 14.86 -11.70 -8.62
C GLU A 337 14.60 -10.63 -9.71
N SER A 338 13.57 -10.84 -10.53
CA SER A 338 13.22 -9.91 -11.62
C SER A 338 12.18 -8.86 -11.22
N PHE A 339 11.81 -8.76 -9.94
CA PHE A 339 10.81 -7.80 -9.49
C PHE A 339 11.27 -6.36 -9.77
N PRO A 340 10.52 -5.56 -10.55
CA PRO A 340 10.98 -4.24 -10.97
C PRO A 340 10.91 -3.20 -9.84
N GLY A 341 10.21 -3.48 -8.74
CA GLY A 341 9.92 -2.51 -7.69
C GLY A 341 8.58 -1.78 -7.91
N VAL A 342 8.21 -0.98 -6.91
CA VAL A 342 6.97 -0.17 -6.91
C VAL A 342 7.36 1.30 -6.77
N GLU A 343 6.69 2.19 -7.49
CA GLU A 343 6.86 3.64 -7.32
C GLU A 343 6.73 4.02 -5.85
N ARG A 344 7.64 4.89 -5.40
CA ARG A 344 7.68 5.38 -4.02
C ARG A 344 7.82 4.29 -2.95
N ARG A 345 8.37 3.10 -3.26
CA ARG A 345 8.71 2.07 -2.26
C ARG A 345 10.21 1.78 -2.35
N PHE A 346 11.00 2.50 -1.55
CA PHE A 346 12.47 2.51 -1.64
C PHE A 346 12.98 2.79 -3.07
N GLN A 347 12.33 3.71 -3.78
CA GLN A 347 12.57 3.95 -5.20
C GLN A 347 13.81 4.81 -5.40
N LEU A 348 14.83 4.26 -6.08
CA LEU A 348 15.95 5.06 -6.54
C LEU A 348 15.50 5.98 -7.69
N ARG A 349 15.53 7.29 -7.47
CA ARG A 349 15.09 8.29 -8.45
C ARG A 349 16.19 8.68 -9.43
N GLY A 350 17.45 8.43 -9.08
CA GLY A 350 18.64 8.74 -9.89
C GLY A 350 19.57 9.69 -9.16
N ARG A 351 20.35 10.48 -9.91
CA ARG A 351 21.29 11.46 -9.36
C ARG A 351 20.92 12.89 -9.74
N TYR A 352 21.07 13.79 -8.79
CA TYR A 352 20.93 15.23 -8.98
C TYR A 352 22.13 15.94 -8.35
N ALA A 353 22.93 16.64 -9.15
CA ALA A 353 24.23 17.16 -8.72
C ALA A 353 25.09 16.06 -8.04
N ASP A 354 25.46 16.27 -6.78
CA ASP A 354 26.21 15.34 -5.91
C ASP A 354 25.32 14.40 -5.09
N TRP A 355 23.99 14.53 -5.19
CA TRP A 355 23.03 13.72 -4.45
C TRP A 355 22.64 12.45 -5.20
N LEU A 356 22.62 11.35 -4.47
CA LEU A 356 21.80 10.18 -4.81
C LEU A 356 20.39 10.41 -4.25
N LEU A 357 19.37 10.22 -5.06
CA LEU A 357 17.99 10.50 -4.71
C LEU A 357 17.20 9.21 -4.46
N LEU A 358 16.54 9.12 -3.32
CA LEU A 358 15.70 8.00 -2.90
C LEU A 358 14.32 8.53 -2.48
N ASP A 359 13.24 7.83 -2.83
CA ASP A 359 11.87 8.17 -2.45
C ASP A 359 11.15 7.00 -1.80
N ASP A 360 10.44 7.25 -0.71
CA ASP A 360 9.61 6.27 -0.03
C ASP A 360 8.30 6.88 0.50
N TYR A 361 7.22 6.12 0.34
CA TYR A 361 5.87 6.44 0.79
C TYR A 361 5.68 6.26 2.30
N ALA A 362 6.69 5.73 3.00
CA ALA A 362 6.71 5.53 4.45
C ALA A 362 6.25 6.80 5.20
N HIS A 363 5.21 6.63 6.00
CA HIS A 363 4.57 7.72 6.74
C HIS A 363 4.19 7.33 8.16
N HIS A 364 4.36 6.06 8.53
CA HIS A 364 4.30 5.58 9.90
C HIS A 364 5.73 5.42 10.49
N PRO A 365 5.95 5.65 11.80
CA PRO A 365 7.28 5.54 12.40
C PRO A 365 7.99 4.20 12.15
N THR A 366 7.25 3.09 12.16
CA THR A 366 7.79 1.75 11.87
C THR A 366 8.33 1.65 10.44
N GLU A 367 7.60 2.19 9.46
CA GLU A 367 8.03 2.23 8.06
C GLU A 367 9.25 3.14 7.89
N ILE A 368 9.21 4.34 8.48
CA ILE A 368 10.31 5.31 8.43
C ILE A 368 11.60 4.71 8.99
N ARG A 369 11.51 4.04 10.14
CA ARG A 369 12.65 3.34 10.75
C ARG A 369 13.19 2.27 9.82
N ALA A 370 12.32 1.45 9.24
CA ALA A 370 12.71 0.37 8.33
C ALA A 370 13.39 0.91 7.06
N THR A 371 12.86 1.98 6.46
CA THR A 371 13.43 2.64 5.28
C THR A 371 14.78 3.28 5.60
N ILE A 372 14.92 4.02 6.71
CA ILE A 372 16.20 4.65 7.08
C ILE A 372 17.26 3.59 7.39
N SER A 373 16.92 2.51 8.12
CA SER A 373 17.85 1.41 8.37
C SER A 373 18.30 0.75 7.06
N ALA A 374 17.38 0.44 6.15
CA ALA A 374 17.70 -0.12 4.85
C ALA A 374 18.59 0.82 4.00
N ALA A 375 18.35 2.13 4.06
CA ALA A 375 19.19 3.13 3.39
C ALA A 375 20.62 3.14 3.95
N ARG A 376 20.78 3.08 5.28
CA ARG A 376 22.12 3.02 5.91
C ARG A 376 22.85 1.72 5.62
N GLU A 377 22.16 0.58 5.61
CA GLU A 377 22.74 -0.70 5.25
C GLU A 377 23.22 -0.74 3.79
N ARG A 378 22.40 -0.20 2.88
CA ARG A 378 22.73 -0.18 1.44
C ARG A 378 23.78 0.87 1.09
N PHE A 379 23.81 1.99 1.80
CA PHE A 379 24.67 3.15 1.53
C PHE A 379 25.45 3.58 2.78
N PRO A 380 26.32 2.71 3.35
CA PRO A 380 26.97 2.97 4.63
C PRO A 380 27.92 4.17 4.62
N ASP A 381 28.49 4.49 3.44
CA ASP A 381 29.43 5.61 3.25
C ASP A 381 28.73 6.93 2.87
N TYR A 382 27.40 6.96 2.80
CA TYR A 382 26.64 8.14 2.42
C TYR A 382 26.14 8.91 3.66
N LEU A 383 26.24 10.23 3.62
CA LEU A 383 25.54 11.09 4.55
C LEU A 383 24.05 11.13 4.17
N LEU A 384 23.21 10.61 5.06
CA LEU A 384 21.77 10.47 4.86
C LEU A 384 21.04 11.72 5.35
N THR A 385 20.56 12.51 4.39
CA THR A 385 19.63 13.61 4.62
C THR A 385 18.21 13.15 4.31
N VAL A 386 17.30 13.31 5.27
CA VAL A 386 15.88 12.97 5.12
C VAL A 386 15.05 14.25 5.00
N ALA A 387 14.13 14.28 4.05
CA ALA A 387 13.01 15.21 4.04
C ALA A 387 11.73 14.43 4.33
N PHE A 388 11.04 14.78 5.41
CA PHE A 388 9.83 14.11 5.86
C PHE A 388 8.64 15.05 5.81
N GLN A 389 7.57 14.63 5.14
CA GLN A 389 6.27 15.28 5.20
C GLN A 389 5.32 14.42 6.04
N PRO A 390 4.97 14.83 7.26
CA PRO A 390 4.01 14.09 8.08
C PRO A 390 2.65 14.03 7.38
N HIS A 391 1.94 12.92 7.54
CA HIS A 391 0.63 12.71 6.92
C HIS A 391 -0.44 12.52 8.00
N GLN A 392 -1.42 13.43 8.03
CA GLN A 392 -2.43 13.64 9.09
C GLN A 392 -1.85 14.20 10.41
N ILE A 393 -2.56 15.19 10.97
CA ILE A 393 -2.20 15.89 12.20
C ILE A 393 -2.35 14.93 13.38
N GLN A 394 -3.48 14.22 13.48
CA GLN A 394 -3.75 13.33 14.61
C GLN A 394 -2.72 12.20 14.74
N ARG A 395 -2.29 11.62 13.61
CA ARG A 395 -1.24 10.58 13.60
C ARG A 395 0.08 11.15 14.14
N THR A 396 0.46 12.33 13.66
CA THR A 396 1.71 12.99 14.05
C THR A 396 1.69 13.37 15.54
N GLU A 397 0.57 13.87 16.05
CA GLU A 397 0.39 14.19 17.47
C GLU A 397 0.46 12.93 18.36
N ARG A 398 -0.22 11.85 17.97
CA ARG A 398 -0.29 10.61 18.78
C ARG A 398 1.01 9.81 18.79
N LEU A 399 1.80 9.88 17.72
CA LEU A 399 3.04 9.13 17.55
C LEU A 399 4.28 10.04 17.55
N MET A 400 4.17 11.22 18.19
CA MET A 400 5.18 12.27 18.14
C MET A 400 6.57 11.79 18.58
N SER A 401 6.63 11.02 19.68
CA SER A 401 7.89 10.48 20.20
C SER A 401 8.49 9.48 19.23
N GLU A 402 7.66 8.58 18.72
CA GLU A 402 8.04 7.50 17.81
C GLU A 402 8.55 8.05 16.48
N PHE A 403 7.93 9.11 15.95
CA PHE A 403 8.42 9.82 14.77
C PHE A 403 9.81 10.42 15.03
N ALA A 404 10.00 11.13 16.14
CA ALA A 404 11.31 11.69 16.48
C ALA A 404 12.38 10.59 16.62
N ASP A 405 12.03 9.46 17.26
CA ASP A 405 12.93 8.32 17.43
C ASP A 405 13.23 7.55 16.14
N ALA A 406 12.33 7.56 15.16
CA ALA A 406 12.53 6.94 13.86
C ALA A 406 13.39 7.83 12.96
N LEU A 407 13.07 9.12 12.88
CA LEU A 407 13.73 10.09 12.02
C LEU A 407 15.15 10.43 12.48
N ARG A 408 15.42 10.42 13.80
CA ARG A 408 16.76 10.69 14.35
C ARG A 408 17.83 9.68 13.92
N LEU A 409 17.43 8.60 13.27
CA LEU A 409 18.36 7.66 12.66
C LEU A 409 19.06 8.26 11.44
N ALA A 410 18.54 9.32 10.81
CA ALA A 410 19.24 10.03 9.72
C ALA A 410 20.30 11.00 10.26
N ASP A 411 21.24 11.42 9.42
CA ASP A 411 22.26 12.40 9.81
C ASP A 411 21.66 13.81 9.91
N ARG A 412 20.70 14.12 9.05
CA ARG A 412 19.94 15.38 9.04
C ARG A 412 18.50 15.15 8.62
N VAL A 413 17.56 15.87 9.26
CA VAL A 413 16.12 15.76 9.00
C VAL A 413 15.50 17.13 8.73
N PHE A 414 14.86 17.28 7.58
CA PHE A 414 13.96 18.38 7.28
C PHE A 414 12.51 17.93 7.44
N VAL A 415 11.73 18.67 8.23
CA VAL A 415 10.30 18.37 8.43
C VAL A 415 9.46 19.43 7.73
N LEU A 416 8.62 18.98 6.79
CA LEU A 416 7.66 19.82 6.07
C LEU A 416 6.37 19.99 6.87
N PRO A 417 5.51 20.97 6.51
CA PRO A 417 4.17 21.06 7.07
C PRO A 417 3.40 19.74 6.90
N VAL A 418 2.56 19.41 7.88
CA VAL A 418 1.73 18.20 7.84
C VAL A 418 0.80 18.24 6.61
N PHE A 419 0.84 17.20 5.79
CA PHE A 419 -0.16 16.97 4.78
C PHE A 419 -1.46 16.51 5.45
N ALA A 420 -2.44 17.42 5.59
CA ALA A 420 -3.68 17.16 6.34
C ALA A 420 -4.53 16.02 5.74
N ALA A 421 -4.40 15.78 4.43
CA ALA A 421 -5.16 14.79 3.68
C ALA A 421 -6.68 14.93 3.84
N ARG A 422 -7.27 14.16 4.76
CA ARG A 422 -8.70 14.11 5.04
C ARG A 422 -9.12 14.98 6.21
N GLU A 423 -8.15 15.51 6.96
CA GLU A 423 -8.39 16.42 8.06
C GLU A 423 -8.51 17.85 7.55
N THR A 424 -9.25 18.68 8.28
CA THR A 424 -9.29 20.11 8.00
C THR A 424 -7.92 20.72 8.26
N ALA A 425 -7.34 21.35 7.23
CA ALA A 425 -6.10 22.09 7.38
C ALA A 425 -6.35 23.33 8.26
N ASP A 426 -5.71 23.37 9.43
CA ASP A 426 -5.73 24.48 10.37
C ASP A 426 -4.28 24.88 10.75
N GLN A 427 -4.11 25.73 11.76
CA GLN A 427 -2.78 26.16 12.21
C GLN A 427 -1.89 25.00 12.70
N ARG A 428 -2.47 23.85 13.08
CA ARG A 428 -1.73 22.68 13.55
C ARG A 428 -0.90 22.01 12.46
N VAL A 429 -1.23 22.21 11.19
CA VAL A 429 -0.38 21.77 10.06
C VAL A 429 1.07 22.24 10.23
N ILE A 430 1.26 23.47 10.70
CA ILE A 430 2.58 24.04 10.94
C ILE A 430 3.06 23.70 12.36
N SER A 431 2.24 23.95 13.39
CA SER A 431 2.71 23.81 14.78
C SER A 431 3.06 22.37 15.16
N THR A 432 2.34 21.37 14.67
CA THR A 432 2.66 19.95 14.90
C THR A 432 4.02 19.57 14.29
N SER A 433 4.33 20.09 13.09
CA SER A 433 5.63 19.86 12.45
C SER A 433 6.78 20.53 13.22
N GLN A 434 6.56 21.74 13.74
CA GLN A 434 7.52 22.44 14.59
C GLN A 434 7.75 21.73 15.93
N GLN A 435 6.70 21.16 16.53
CA GLN A 435 6.81 20.33 17.72
C GLN A 435 7.63 19.06 17.45
N LEU A 436 7.46 18.42 16.30
CA LEU A 436 8.28 17.27 15.91
C LEU A 436 9.76 17.64 15.76
N VAL A 437 10.05 18.80 15.16
CA VAL A 437 11.41 19.34 15.09
C VAL A 437 12.00 19.53 16.49
N GLN A 438 11.25 20.15 17.40
CA GLN A 438 11.68 20.36 18.78
C GLN A 438 11.98 19.03 19.49
N GLN A 439 11.11 18.02 19.33
CA GLN A 439 11.31 16.67 19.88
C GLN A 439 12.58 15.98 19.32
N GLY A 440 12.89 16.18 18.04
CA GLY A 440 14.14 15.68 17.43
C GLY A 440 15.38 16.37 18.00
N LEU A 441 15.35 17.70 18.14
CA LEU A 441 16.43 18.49 18.72
C LEU A 441 16.71 18.11 20.18
N GLU A 442 15.67 17.89 20.98
CA GLU A 442 15.78 17.43 22.38
C GLU A 442 16.46 16.05 22.51
N ARG A 443 16.43 15.25 21.44
CA ARG A 443 17.13 13.95 21.34
C ARG A 443 18.55 14.06 20.78
N GLY A 444 19.06 15.28 20.58
CA GLY A 444 20.41 15.56 20.08
C GLY A 444 20.60 15.30 18.59
N ALA A 445 19.53 15.24 17.80
CA ALA A 445 19.59 15.03 16.36
C ALA A 445 19.42 16.34 15.58
N GLU A 446 19.92 16.39 14.34
CA GLU A 446 19.84 17.59 13.50
C GLU A 446 18.48 17.66 12.78
N PHE A 447 17.54 18.40 13.36
CA PHE A 447 16.20 18.62 12.80
C PHE A 447 16.01 20.08 12.42
N GLN A 448 15.37 20.32 11.28
CA GLN A 448 15.01 21.65 10.82
C GLN A 448 13.61 21.67 10.22
N PHE A 449 12.82 22.68 10.56
CA PHE A 449 11.54 22.92 9.90
C PHE A 449 11.76 23.54 8.51
N CYS A 450 11.16 22.95 7.49
CA CYS A 450 11.24 23.39 6.10
C CYS A 450 9.83 23.69 5.57
N PRO A 451 9.36 24.95 5.60
CA PRO A 451 7.96 25.30 5.31
C PRO A 451 7.50 25.02 3.88
N THR A 452 8.41 24.92 2.90
CA THR A 452 8.03 24.74 1.49
C THR A 452 9.00 23.81 0.73
N LEU A 453 8.52 23.23 -0.37
CA LEU A 453 9.35 22.47 -1.31
C LEU A 453 10.40 23.36 -2.00
N ASP A 454 10.10 24.64 -2.24
CA ASP A 454 11.08 25.59 -2.78
C ASP A 454 12.30 25.76 -1.87
N GLN A 455 12.09 25.83 -0.55
CA GLN A 455 13.21 25.92 0.39
C GLN A 455 14.01 24.61 0.43
N LEU A 456 13.34 23.47 0.35
CA LEU A 456 13.99 22.17 0.26
C LEU A 456 14.84 22.05 -1.01
N ARG A 457 14.34 22.57 -2.13
CA ARG A 457 15.09 22.67 -3.39
C ARG A 457 16.34 23.54 -3.23
N LEU A 458 16.24 24.71 -2.59
CA LEU A 458 17.39 25.58 -2.36
C LEU A 458 18.49 24.87 -1.56
N ILE A 459 18.12 24.02 -0.60
CA ILE A 459 19.06 23.17 0.16
C ILE A 459 19.78 22.17 -0.76
N LEU A 460 19.07 21.56 -1.70
CA LEU A 460 19.66 20.62 -2.66
C LEU A 460 20.59 21.32 -3.67
N ASP A 461 20.28 22.58 -4.02
CA ASP A 461 21.07 23.41 -4.93
C ASP A 461 22.30 24.04 -4.27
N ASP A 462 22.35 24.09 -2.93
CA ASP A 462 23.43 24.74 -2.19
C ASP A 462 24.73 23.93 -2.23
N LYS A 463 25.68 24.43 -3.03
CA LYS A 463 27.04 23.89 -3.16
C LYS A 463 27.91 24.11 -1.92
N HIS A 464 27.51 25.01 -1.01
CA HIS A 464 28.20 25.26 0.26
C HIS A 464 27.71 24.35 1.39
N LEU A 465 26.57 23.67 1.22
CA LEU A 465 26.20 22.50 2.02
C LEU A 465 27.00 21.26 1.63
N THR A 466 28.13 21.44 0.92
CA THR A 466 29.13 20.41 0.70
C THR A 466 29.44 19.76 2.04
N GLY A 467 29.20 18.45 2.12
CA GLY A 467 29.72 17.63 3.22
C GLY A 467 31.25 17.70 3.26
N PRO A 468 31.91 17.00 4.20
CA PRO A 468 33.36 16.85 4.16
C PRO A 468 33.81 16.51 2.73
N GLU A 469 34.98 16.99 2.30
CA GLU A 469 35.53 16.92 0.92
C GLU A 469 35.51 15.50 0.29
N THR A 470 35.12 14.47 1.04
CA THR A 470 35.09 13.05 0.74
C THR A 470 33.70 12.38 0.79
N GLY A 471 32.64 13.04 1.29
CA GLY A 471 31.36 12.39 1.61
C GLY A 471 30.36 12.34 0.45
N ARG A 472 29.93 11.14 0.06
CA ARG A 472 28.79 10.96 -0.88
C ARG A 472 27.49 11.30 -0.15
N ARG A 473 26.52 11.92 -0.83
CA ARG A 473 25.29 12.40 -0.20
C ARG A 473 24.07 11.64 -0.69
N LEU A 474 23.22 11.23 0.24
CA LEU A 474 21.96 10.54 -0.03
C LEU A 474 20.82 11.42 0.47
N PHE A 475 19.92 11.77 -0.43
CA PHE A 475 18.69 12.48 -0.11
C PHE A 475 17.52 11.53 -0.21
N LEU A 476 16.80 11.37 0.91
CA LEU A 476 15.64 10.49 1.03
C LEU A 476 14.38 11.31 1.34
N THR A 477 13.38 11.25 0.47
CA THR A 477 12.04 11.77 0.77
C THR A 477 11.17 10.70 1.42
N LEU A 478 10.46 11.07 2.48
CA LEU A 478 9.54 10.22 3.23
C LEU A 478 8.18 10.91 3.34
N GLY A 479 7.11 10.21 2.95
CA GLY A 479 5.74 10.64 3.22
C GLY A 479 4.73 10.24 2.15
N ALA A 480 3.47 10.12 2.54
CA ALA A 480 2.37 9.73 1.66
C ALA A 480 1.67 10.90 0.94
N GLY A 481 2.08 12.13 1.23
CA GLY A 481 1.56 13.34 0.59
C GLY A 481 2.24 13.64 -0.73
N ASP A 482 2.37 14.93 -1.01
CA ASP A 482 2.88 15.49 -2.26
C ASP A 482 4.38 15.86 -2.22
N ILE A 483 5.13 15.36 -1.24
CA ILE A 483 6.58 15.58 -1.13
C ILE A 483 7.37 15.12 -2.37
N ASP A 484 6.89 14.10 -3.09
CA ASP A 484 7.52 13.58 -4.31
C ASP A 484 7.51 14.57 -5.47
N ARG A 485 6.69 15.61 -5.39
CA ARG A 485 6.70 16.73 -6.35
C ARG A 485 8.07 17.38 -6.49
N ILE A 486 8.89 17.33 -5.44
CA ILE A 486 10.26 17.86 -5.46
C ILE A 486 11.05 17.32 -6.66
N PHE A 487 10.88 16.05 -7.04
CA PHE A 487 11.64 15.44 -8.14
C PHE A 487 11.28 15.99 -9.51
N TYR A 488 10.10 16.60 -9.67
CA TYR A 488 9.67 17.23 -10.92
C TYR A 488 9.99 18.74 -10.94
N GLU A 489 10.30 19.32 -9.78
CA GLU A 489 10.59 20.74 -9.59
C GLU A 489 12.10 21.04 -9.55
N LEU A 490 12.95 20.01 -9.49
CA LEU A 490 14.41 20.14 -9.56
C LEU A 490 14.87 20.63 -10.96
N PRO A 491 15.77 21.63 -11.04
CA PRO A 491 16.18 22.21 -12.30
C PRO A 491 17.17 21.31 -13.04
N GLY A 492 16.81 20.83 -14.22
CA GLY A 492 17.63 19.92 -15.04
C GLY A 492 17.14 18.48 -14.98
N GLN A 493 17.87 17.57 -15.65
CA GLN A 493 17.47 16.16 -15.68
C GLN A 493 18.12 15.40 -14.52
N ILE A 494 17.30 14.70 -13.75
CA ILE A 494 17.77 13.61 -12.88
C ILE A 494 18.38 12.55 -13.80
N ARG A 495 19.64 12.20 -13.55
CA ARG A 495 20.41 11.25 -14.37
C ARG A 495 20.31 9.83 -13.86
#